data_AF-A0A3E2WZB0-F1
#
_entry.id   AF-A0A3E2WZB0-F1
#
_cell.length_a   1.000
_cell.length_b   1.000
_cell.length_c   1.000
_cell.angle_alpha   90.00
_cell.angle_beta   90.00
_cell.angle_gamma   90.00
#
_symmetry.space_group_name_H-M   'P 1'
#
loop_
_entity.id
_entity.type
_entity.pdbx_description
1 polymer ?
#
loop_
_entity_poly.entity_id
_entity_poly.type
_entity_poly.pdbx_seq_one_letter_code
_entity_poly.pdbx_strand_id
1 'polypeptide(L)' 'MCIPLKPLFSRHKGTGVQFTDEPTGNLDSRTSQDVLGLLKVTSARFSQTVIMITHNEEIAQLADRILRIEDGKIVRK' A
#
# COMPACT_ATOMS: atom_id res chain seq x y z
N MET A 1 -6.24 14.45 8.70
CA MET A 1 -5.99 15.03 7.37
C MET A 1 -6.78 14.21 6.36
N CYS A 2 -7.84 14.77 5.78
CA CYS A 2 -8.66 14.06 4.77
C CYS A 2 -8.22 14.58 3.40
N ILE A 3 -7.52 13.76 2.63
CA ILE A 3 -7.27 14.04 1.22
C ILE A 3 -8.50 13.51 0.49
N PRO A 4 -9.29 14.36 -0.20
CA PRO A 4 -10.42 13.89 -0.98
C PRO A 4 -9.90 13.07 -2.16
N LEU A 5 -9.88 11.75 -2.00
CA LEU A 5 -9.60 10.84 -3.10
C LEU A 5 -10.80 10.88 -4.05
N LYS A 6 -10.53 11.08 -5.34
CA LYS A 6 -11.53 10.87 -6.38
C LYS A 6 -12.11 9.45 -6.23
N PRO A 7 -13.38 9.22 -6.63
CA PRO A 7 -14.07 7.96 -6.41
C PRO A 7 -13.20 6.76 -6.80
N LEU A 8 -13.27 5.67 -6.02
CA LEU A 8 -12.45 4.45 -6.16
C LEU A 8 -12.41 3.87 -7.60
N PHE A 9 -13.38 4.23 -8.44
CA PHE A 9 -13.52 3.80 -9.83
C PHE A 9 -13.35 4.93 -10.86
N SER A 10 -12.75 6.06 -10.47
CA SER A 10 -12.32 7.07 -11.43
C SER A 10 -11.33 6.39 -12.37
N ARG A 11 -11.73 6.21 -13.63
CA ARG A 11 -10.98 5.50 -14.67
C ARG A 11 -9.69 6.27 -14.95
N HIS A 12 -8.69 6.10 -14.08
CA HIS A 12 -7.31 6.49 -14.36
C HIS A 12 -6.83 5.55 -15.47
N LYS A 13 -6.93 6.01 -16.72
CA LYS A 13 -6.32 5.36 -17.89
C LYS A 13 -4.77 5.54 -17.86
N GLY A 14 -4.13 5.35 -16.71
CA GLY A 14 -2.69 5.61 -16.50
C GLY A 14 -2.29 5.82 -15.04
N THR A 15 -1.01 6.21 -14.86
CA THR A 15 -0.26 6.45 -13.61
C THR A 15 -1.06 7.15 -12.52
N GLY A 16 -1.09 6.57 -11.31
CA GLY A 16 -1.76 7.11 -10.13
C GLY A 16 -1.13 6.59 -8.84
N VAL A 17 -1.41 7.27 -7.72
CA VAL A 17 -0.89 6.89 -6.39
C VAL A 17 -2.03 6.37 -5.53
N GLN A 18 -1.87 5.15 -5.00
CA GLN A 18 -2.80 4.54 -4.07
C GLN A 18 -2.22 4.63 -2.65
N PHE A 19 -3.00 5.21 -1.73
CA PHE A 19 -2.67 5.25 -0.31
C PHE A 19 -3.52 4.20 0.41
N THR A 20 -2.87 3.24 1.08
CA THR A 20 -3.54 2.17 1.82
C THR A 20 -3.10 2.18 3.28
N ASP A 21 -4.03 2.47 4.18
CA ASP A 21 -3.78 2.41 5.62
C ASP A 21 -4.20 1.03 6.15
N GLU A 22 -3.22 0.23 6.55
CA GLU A 22 -3.38 -1.15 7.05
C GLU A 22 -4.38 -2.03 6.25
N PRO A 23 -4.18 -2.22 4.93
CA PRO A 23 -5.20 -2.83 4.05
C PRO A 23 -5.54 -4.29 4.36
N THR A 24 -4.73 -4.96 5.19
CA THR A 24 -4.89 -6.38 5.54
C THR A 24 -5.09 -6.61 7.04
N GLY A 25 -5.27 -5.57 7.86
CA GLY A 25 -5.26 -5.69 9.33
C GLY A 25 -6.34 -6.61 9.91
N ASN A 26 -7.40 -6.90 9.16
CA ASN A 26 -8.50 -7.78 9.57
C ASN A 26 -8.61 -9.07 8.75
N LEU A 27 -7.54 -9.45 8.04
CA LEU A 27 -7.50 -10.66 7.22
C LEU A 27 -6.61 -11.71 7.86
N ASP A 28 -6.90 -12.98 7.61
CA ASP A 28 -5.96 -14.06 7.94
C ASP A 28 -4.70 -13.95 7.06
N SER A 29 -3.65 -14.66 7.47
CA SER A 29 -2.33 -14.58 6.81
C SER A 29 -2.37 -14.97 5.33
N ARG A 30 -3.18 -15.96 4.96
CA ARG A 30 -3.30 -16.42 3.58
C ARG A 30 -4.04 -15.38 2.72
N THR A 31 -5.20 -14.93 3.19
CA THR A 31 -5.97 -13.91 2.47
C THR A 31 -5.20 -12.59 2.36
N SER A 32 -4.41 -12.24 3.38
CA SER A 32 -3.52 -11.06 3.35
C SER A 32 -2.49 -11.17 2.22
N GLN A 33 -1.84 -12.32 2.08
CA GLN A 33 -0.85 -12.55 1.02
C GLN A 33 -1.49 -12.47 -0.38
N ASP A 34 -2.68 -13.04 -0.56
CA ASP A 34 -3.40 -12.98 -1.84
C ASP A 34 -3.74 -11.53 -2.23
N VAL A 35 -4.24 -10.73 -1.28
CA VAL A 35 -4.57 -9.31 -1.50
C VAL A 35 -3.32 -8.49 -1.84
N LEU A 36 -2.22 -8.69 -1.11
CA LEU A 36 -0.96 -8.00 -1.37
C LEU A 36 -0.36 -8.39 -2.72
N GLY A 37 -0.46 -9.67 -3.09
CA GLY A 37 -0.06 -10.18 -4.40
C GLY A 37 -0.85 -9.50 -5.52
N LEU A 38 -2.17 -9.39 -5.36
CA LEU A 38 -3.02 -8.66 -6.31
C LEU A 38 -2.62 -7.19 -6.43
N LEU A 39 -2.41 -6.49 -5.31
CA LEU A 39 -1.96 -5.08 -5.30
C LEU A 39 -0.62 -4.90 -6.02
N LYS A 40 0.33 -5.82 -5.85
CA LYS A 40 1.64 -5.78 -6.52
C LYS A 40 1.50 -5.97 -8.02
N VAL A 41 0.69 -6.94 -8.44
CA VAL A 41 0.43 -7.23 -9.86
C VAL A 41 -0.29 -6.06 -10.54
N THR A 42 -1.32 -5.49 -9.90
CA THR A 42 -2.05 -4.35 -10.47
C THR A 42 -1.19 -3.09 -10.53
N SER A 43 -0.41 -2.81 -9.48
CA SER A 43 0.56 -1.72 -9.44
C SER A 43 1.52 -1.78 -10.62
N ALA A 44 2.12 -2.96 -10.87
CA ALA A 44 3.02 -3.18 -11.99
C ALA A 44 2.30 -3.02 -13.34
N ARG A 45 1.13 -3.66 -13.50
CA ARG A 45 0.37 -3.66 -14.75
C ARG A 45 -0.09 -2.26 -15.18
N PHE A 46 -0.49 -1.43 -14.22
CA PHE A 46 -1.05 -0.10 -14.48
C PHE A 46 -0.06 1.04 -14.20
N SER A 47 1.20 0.71 -13.88
CA SER A 47 2.24 1.68 -13.52
C SER A 47 1.77 2.63 -12.41
N GLN A 48 1.15 2.06 -11.37
CA GLN A 48 0.64 2.81 -10.21
C GLN A 48 1.62 2.70 -9.04
N THR A 49 1.79 3.79 -8.30
CA THR A 49 2.57 3.78 -7.06
C THR A 49 1.67 3.42 -5.89
N VAL A 50 2.07 2.46 -5.07
CA VAL A 50 1.35 2.09 -3.84
C VAL A 50 2.15 2.59 -2.64
N ILE A 51 1.51 3.35 -1.78
CA ILE A 51 2.01 3.75 -0.47
C ILE A 51 1.15 3.04 0.56
N MET A 52 1.74 2.10 1.28
CA MET A 52 1.06 1.28 2.28
C MET A 52 1.62 1.56 3.67
N ILE A 53 0.71 1.72 4.62
CA ILE A 53 1.02 1.79 6.06
C ILE A 53 0.70 0.43 6.65
N THR A 54 1.62 -0.12 7.43
CA THR A 54 1.42 -1.39 8.13
C THR A 54 2.33 -1.47 9.35
N HIS A 55 1.84 -2.10 10.42
CA HIS A 55 2.65 -2.53 11.55
C HIS A 55 3.18 -3.98 11.39
N ASN A 56 2.83 -4.68 10.31
CA ASN A 56 3.28 -6.05 10.05
C ASN A 56 4.60 -6.03 9.25
N GLU A 57 5.68 -6.50 9.90
CA GLU A 57 7.02 -6.51 9.29
C GLU A 57 7.12 -7.47 8.09
N GLU A 58 6.43 -8.61 8.11
CA GLU A 58 6.44 -9.57 6.99
C GLU A 58 5.83 -8.95 5.73
N ILE A 59 4.75 -8.18 5.90
CA ILE A 59 4.09 -7.46 4.82
C ILE A 59 4.99 -6.33 4.31
N ALA A 60 5.63 -5.58 5.21
CA ALA A 60 6.53 -4.50 4.84
C ALA A 60 7.71 -5.00 3.98
N GLN A 61 8.23 -6.20 4.26
CA GLN A 61 9.31 -6.83 3.49
C GLN A 61 8.96 -7.14 2.04
N LEU A 62 7.67 -7.16 1.67
CA LEU A 62 7.23 -7.39 0.28
C LEU A 62 7.33 -6.13 -0.60
N ALA A 63 7.47 -4.95 0.03
CA ALA A 63 7.55 -3.66 -0.63
C ALA A 63 8.93 -3.42 -1.25
N ASP A 64 8.98 -2.60 -2.29
CA ASP A 64 10.24 -2.22 -2.93
C ASP A 64 11.12 -1.35 -2.00
N ARG A 65 10.48 -0.60 -1.09
CA ARG A 65 11.13 0.30 -0.13
C ARG A 65 10.34 0.35 1.17
N ILE A 66 11.04 0.52 2.29
CA ILE A 66 10.45 0.57 3.63
C ILE A 66 10.91 1.86 4.32
N LEU A 67 9.96 2.72 4.69
CA LEU A 67 10.20 3.88 5.54
C LEU A 67 9.72 3.56 6.95
N ARG A 68 10.63 3.60 7.93
CA ARG A 68 10.27 3.43 9.34
C ARG A 68 10.08 4.79 9.99
N ILE A 69 8.92 4.99 10.62
CA ILE A 69 8.55 6.22 11.31
C ILE A 69 8.38 5.92 12.79
N GLU A 70 9.04 6.70 13.64
CA GLU A 70 8.93 6.66 15.10
C GLU A 70 8.81 8.10 15.61
N ASP A 71 7.88 8.37 16.53
CA ASP A 71 7.62 9.70 17.10
C ASP A 71 7.51 10.83 16.06
N GLY A 72 6.85 10.55 14.93
CA GLY A 72 6.65 11.50 13.84
C GLY A 72 7.91 11.79 12.99
N LYS A 73 8.99 11.04 13.17
CA LYS A 73 10.25 11.20 12.43
C LYS A 73 10.58 9.93 11.65
N ILE A 74 11.14 10.11 10.45
CA ILE A 74 11.70 8.99 9.67
C ILE A 74 13.02 8.59 10.32
N VAL A 75 13.06 7.39 10.90
CA VAL A 75 14.26 6.83 11.54
C VAL A 75 15.06 5.93 10.61
N ARG A 76 14.43 5.36 9.56
CA ARG A 76 15.09 4.50 8.55
C ARG A 76 14.42 4.64 7.18
N LYS A 77 15.22 4.53 6.11
CA LYS A 77 14.79 4.61 4.70
C LYS A 77 15.16 3.36 3.91
#